data_AF-A0A7V8V8I0-F1
#
_entry.id   AF-A0A7V8V8I0-F1
#
_cell.length_a   1.000
_cell.length_b   1.000
_cell.length_c   1.000
_cell.angle_alpha   90.00
_cell.angle_beta   90.00
_cell.angle_gamma   90.00
#
_symmetry.space_group_name_H-M   'P 1'
#
loop_
_entity.id
_entity.type
_entity.pdbx_description
1 polymer ?
#
loop_
_entity_poly.entity_id
_entity_poly.type
_entity_poly.pdbx_seq_one_letter_code
_entity_poly.pdbx_strand_id
1 'polypeptide(L)'
;MLIRFLLFVLVVAVVGCSSSEVPPPPEALSRDQFVATLDEVAKTGQFEEQTLLQLTIGLEEAGLMGEAASVQQIASLGNDRQIKQHAKRLSASVKKGLAAGGAP
;
A
#
# COMPACT_ATOMS: atom_id res chain seq x y z
N MET A 1 -13.93 41.46 -39.13
CA MET A 1 -13.81 39.98 -39.06
C MET A 1 -12.41 39.52 -38.63
N LEU A 2 -11.70 40.23 -37.73
CA LEU A 2 -10.37 39.81 -37.25
C LEU A 2 -10.37 39.24 -35.81
N ILE A 3 -11.40 39.55 -35.02
CA ILE A 3 -11.43 39.22 -33.58
C ILE A 3 -11.77 37.75 -33.31
N ARG A 4 -12.44 37.06 -34.24
CA ARG A 4 -12.85 35.65 -34.07
C ARG A 4 -11.74 34.62 -34.37
N PHE A 5 -10.66 35.02 -35.04
CA PHE A 5 -9.58 34.10 -35.42
C PHE A 5 -8.48 33.99 -34.34
N LEU A 6 -8.34 35.00 -33.48
CA LEU A 6 -7.35 35.05 -32.41
C LEU A 6 -7.67 34.12 -31.24
N LEU A 7 -8.93 33.72 -31.06
CA LEU A 7 -9.35 32.81 -29.98
C LEU A 7 -9.10 31.33 -30.28
N PHE A 8 -8.86 30.96 -31.54
CA PHE A 8 -8.63 29.55 -31.91
C PHE A 8 -7.17 29.09 -31.74
N VAL A 9 -6.22 30.02 -31.69
CA VAL A 9 -4.78 29.67 -31.60
C VAL A 9 -4.34 29.41 -30.16
N LEU A 10 -5.07 29.91 -29.16
CA LEU A 10 -4.71 29.71 -27.74
C LEU A 10 -5.08 28.31 -27.20
N VAL A 11 -5.87 27.52 -27.92
CA VAL A 11 -6.34 26.18 -27.46
C VAL A 11 -5.34 25.07 -27.79
N VAL A 12 -4.30 25.34 -28.60
CA VAL A 12 -3.35 24.31 -29.06
C VAL A 12 -2.16 24.11 -28.09
N ALA A 13 -2.04 24.91 -27.03
CA ALA A 13 -0.86 24.90 -26.16
C ALA A 13 -0.99 24.14 -24.82
N VAL A 14 -2.07 23.36 -24.61
CA VAL A 14 -2.26 22.61 -23.34
C VAL A 14 -2.52 21.11 -23.56
N VAL A 15 -1.97 20.55 -24.64
CA VAL A 15 -1.72 19.10 -24.74
C VAL A 15 -0.22 18.86 -24.71
N GLY A 16 0.45 19.53 -23.77
CA GLY A 16 1.64 18.95 -23.16
C GLY A 16 1.16 17.77 -22.30
N CYS A 17 0.90 16.62 -22.93
CA CYS A 17 0.94 15.34 -22.25
C CYS A 17 2.36 15.19 -21.72
N SER A 18 2.65 15.77 -20.55
CA SER A 18 3.64 15.20 -19.67
C SER A 18 3.12 13.79 -19.41
N SER A 19 3.70 12.79 -20.08
CA SER A 19 3.70 11.44 -19.57
C SER A 19 4.23 11.55 -18.15
N SER A 20 3.32 11.70 -17.18
CA SER A 20 3.59 11.26 -15.83
C SER A 20 3.69 9.75 -15.99
N GLU A 21 4.91 9.28 -16.23
CA GLU A 21 5.27 7.89 -16.00
C GLU A 21 4.84 7.62 -14.56
N VAL A 22 3.67 6.97 -14.42
CA VAL A 22 3.23 6.46 -13.13
C VAL A 22 4.30 5.44 -12.77
N PRO A 23 5.08 5.67 -11.71
CA PRO A 23 6.11 4.72 -11.32
C PRO A 23 5.44 3.36 -11.10
N PRO A 24 6.07 2.25 -11.53
CA PRO A 24 5.50 0.94 -11.36
C PRO A 24 5.17 0.69 -9.89
N PRO A 25 4.09 -0.04 -9.59
CA PRO A 25 3.76 -0.39 -8.21
C PRO A 25 4.94 -1.15 -7.59
N PRO A 26 5.21 -0.95 -6.29
CA PRO A 26 6.33 -1.61 -5.64
C PRO A 26 6.10 -3.13 -5.62
N GLU A 27 7.19 -3.89 -5.68
CA GLU A 27 7.13 -5.35 -5.61
C GLU A 27 6.53 -5.81 -4.28
N ALA A 28 5.67 -6.83 -4.34
CA ALA A 28 5.06 -7.44 -3.16
C ALA A 28 6.12 -8.01 -2.21
N LEU A 29 5.86 -7.93 -0.89
CA LEU A 29 6.66 -8.70 0.07
C LEU A 29 6.45 -10.20 -0.18
N SER A 30 7.48 -11.00 0.10
CA SER A 30 7.36 -12.45 0.03
C SER A 30 6.61 -13.00 1.26
N ARG A 31 5.96 -14.16 1.09
CA ARG A 31 5.09 -14.77 2.10
C ARG A 31 5.77 -15.04 3.46
N ASP A 32 7.05 -15.34 3.43
CA ASP A 32 7.90 -15.58 4.61
C ASP A 32 8.25 -14.27 5.36
N GLN A 33 8.13 -13.11 4.71
CA GLN A 33 8.43 -11.81 5.30
C GLN A 33 7.25 -11.18 6.03
N PHE A 34 5.99 -11.55 5.73
CA PHE A 34 4.81 -10.88 6.26
C PHE A 34 4.78 -10.80 7.80
N VAL A 35 5.01 -11.93 8.45
CA VAL A 35 4.96 -12.03 9.91
C VAL A 35 6.13 -11.26 10.53
N ALA A 36 7.34 -11.40 9.97
CA ALA A 36 8.52 -10.73 10.48
C ALA A 36 8.39 -9.20 10.39
N THR A 37 7.87 -8.69 9.28
CA THR A 37 7.59 -7.26 9.10
C THR A 37 6.58 -6.76 10.13
N LEU A 38 5.45 -7.46 10.30
CA LEU A 38 4.43 -7.07 11.28
C LEU A 38 4.94 -7.16 12.73
N ASP A 39 5.79 -8.14 13.05
CA ASP A 39 6.40 -8.26 14.37
C ASP A 39 7.38 -7.12 14.65
N GLU A 40 8.13 -6.67 13.65
CA GLU A 40 9.01 -5.51 13.81
C GLU A 40 8.20 -4.23 14.03
N VAL A 41 7.12 -4.01 13.27
CA VAL A 41 6.18 -2.89 13.53
C VAL A 41 5.54 -3.02 14.91
N ALA A 42 5.19 -4.23 15.35
CA ALA A 42 4.64 -4.49 16.68
C ALA A 42 5.63 -4.16 17.81
N LYS A 43 6.93 -4.27 17.55
CA LYS A 43 8.01 -3.98 18.50
C LYS A 43 8.38 -2.50 18.51
N THR A 44 8.60 -1.91 17.34
CA THR A 44 9.13 -0.55 17.19
C THR A 44 8.03 0.49 17.15
N GLY A 45 6.86 0.16 16.60
CA GLY A 45 5.79 1.11 16.31
C GLY A 45 6.08 1.96 15.07
N GLN A 46 7.17 1.66 14.37
CA GLN A 46 7.67 2.41 13.22
C GLN A 46 7.49 1.57 11.96
N PHE A 47 7.23 2.24 10.84
CA PHE A 47 7.07 1.61 9.53
C PHE A 47 7.34 2.64 8.43
N GLU A 48 7.73 2.14 7.26
CA GLU A 48 7.76 2.93 6.03
C GLU A 48 6.45 2.70 5.28
N GLU A 49 5.90 3.76 4.67
CA GLU A 49 4.66 3.66 3.88
C GLU A 49 4.80 2.64 2.74
N GLN A 50 5.99 2.60 2.11
CA GLN A 50 6.28 1.64 1.06
C GLN A 50 6.21 0.20 1.58
N THR A 51 6.77 -0.09 2.75
CA THR A 51 6.68 -1.43 3.35
C THR A 51 5.24 -1.84 3.63
N LEU A 52 4.38 -0.93 4.10
CA LEU A 52 2.96 -1.23 4.29
C LEU A 52 2.24 -1.51 2.96
N LEU A 53 2.59 -0.78 1.90
CA LEU A 53 2.03 -1.01 0.56
C LEU A 53 2.47 -2.36 0.01
N GLN A 54 3.77 -2.70 0.07
CA GLN A 54 4.28 -4.01 -0.35
C GLN A 54 3.67 -5.17 0.43
N LEU A 55 3.45 -4.97 1.74
CA LEU A 55 2.77 -5.93 2.60
C LEU A 55 1.30 -6.10 2.21
N THR A 56 0.62 -5.00 1.88
CA THR A 56 -0.79 -5.03 1.43
C THR A 56 -0.90 -5.86 0.15
N ILE A 57 -0.06 -5.57 -0.86
CA ILE A 57 -0.05 -6.31 -2.14
C ILE A 57 0.25 -7.80 -1.89
N GLY A 58 1.28 -8.13 -1.12
CA GLY A 58 1.64 -9.53 -0.85
C GLY A 58 0.54 -10.30 -0.10
N LEU A 59 -0.15 -9.65 0.84
CA LEU A 59 -1.28 -10.27 1.55
C LEU A 59 -2.49 -10.50 0.62
N GLU A 60 -2.77 -9.57 -0.30
CA GLU A 60 -3.80 -9.75 -1.34
C GLU A 60 -3.48 -10.93 -2.26
N GLU A 61 -2.24 -11.02 -2.74
CA GLU A 61 -1.77 -12.15 -3.56
C GLU A 61 -1.81 -13.49 -2.81
N ALA A 62 -1.61 -13.47 -1.49
CA ALA A 62 -1.74 -14.65 -0.63
C ALA A 62 -3.20 -15.00 -0.27
N GLY A 63 -4.19 -14.25 -0.77
CA GLY A 63 -5.62 -14.46 -0.48
C GLY A 63 -6.06 -13.99 0.91
N LEU A 64 -5.22 -13.24 1.62
CA LEU A 64 -5.47 -12.68 2.96
C LEU A 64 -6.02 -11.25 2.86
N MET A 65 -7.12 -11.07 2.12
CA MET A 65 -7.67 -9.74 1.82
C MET A 65 -8.14 -8.97 3.08
N GLY A 66 -8.63 -9.68 4.10
CA GLY A 66 -9.02 -9.05 5.37
C GLY A 66 -7.82 -8.47 6.11
N GLU A 67 -6.71 -9.22 6.14
CA GLU A 67 -5.45 -8.79 6.71
C GLU A 67 -4.84 -7.63 5.90
N ALA A 68 -4.90 -7.68 4.56
CA ALA A 68 -4.45 -6.60 3.68
C ALA A 68 -5.18 -5.27 3.97
N ALA A 69 -6.51 -5.30 4.06
CA ALA A 69 -7.30 -4.13 4.45
C ALA A 69 -6.94 -3.62 5.86
N SER A 70 -6.60 -4.53 6.78
CA SER A 70 -6.17 -4.18 8.13
C SER A 70 -4.78 -3.53 8.17
N VAL A 71 -3.88 -3.83 7.23
CA VAL A 71 -2.57 -3.16 7.11
C VAL A 71 -2.75 -1.67 6.81
N GLN A 72 -3.66 -1.31 5.91
CA GLN A 72 -3.91 0.08 5.52
C GLN A 72 -4.35 0.96 6.70
N GLN A 73 -4.96 0.37 7.74
CA GLN A 73 -5.36 1.09 8.94
C GLN A 73 -4.17 1.57 9.77
N ILE A 74 -3.01 0.90 9.69
CA ILE A 74 -1.80 1.22 10.48
C ILE A 74 -1.36 2.66 10.24
N ALA A 75 -1.37 3.12 8.99
CA ALA A 75 -0.96 4.48 8.62
C ALA A 75 -1.86 5.58 9.21
N SER A 76 -3.10 5.24 9.58
CA SER A 76 -4.06 6.18 10.18
C SER A 76 -4.03 6.22 11.71
N LEU A 77 -3.26 5.34 12.37
CA LEU A 77 -3.19 5.28 13.83
C LEU A 77 -2.32 6.41 14.37
N GLY A 78 -2.88 7.20 15.28
CA GLY A 78 -2.24 8.44 15.76
C GLY A 78 -1.18 8.27 16.86
N ASN A 79 -0.89 7.06 17.35
CA ASN A 79 0.19 6.84 18.30
C ASN A 79 0.77 5.42 18.26
N ASP A 80 2.04 5.31 18.67
CA ASP A 80 2.84 4.09 18.69
C ASP A 80 2.18 2.94 19.45
N ARG A 81 1.48 3.21 20.56
CA ARG A 81 0.86 2.14 21.35
C ARG A 81 -0.23 1.44 20.55
N GLN A 82 -1.05 2.20 19.84
CA GLN A 82 -2.09 1.66 18.97
C GLN A 82 -1.49 0.92 17.78
N ILE A 83 -0.46 1.48 17.15
CA ILE A 83 0.28 0.84 16.05
C ILE A 83 0.81 -0.52 16.49
N LYS A 84 1.56 -0.55 17.60
CA LYS A 84 2.16 -1.79 18.13
C LYS A 84 1.12 -2.85 18.44
N GLN A 85 0.03 -2.44 19.09
CA GLN A 85 -1.04 -3.35 19.47
C GLN A 85 -1.78 -3.90 18.24
N HIS A 86 -2.05 -3.06 17.24
CA HIS A 86 -2.70 -3.46 16.00
C HIS A 86 -1.81 -4.40 15.19
N ALA A 87 -0.55 -4.03 14.96
CA ALA A 87 0.43 -4.85 14.26
C ALA A 87 0.63 -6.22 14.92
N LYS A 88 0.66 -6.28 16.26
CA LYS A 88 0.75 -7.56 17.00
C LYS A 88 -0.45 -8.48 16.74
N ARG A 89 -1.66 -7.93 16.75
CA ARG A 89 -2.88 -8.71 16.46
C ARG A 89 -2.89 -9.17 15.01
N LEU A 90 -2.50 -8.28 14.09
CA LEU A 90 -2.44 -8.56 12.67
C LEU A 90 -1.40 -9.66 12.35
N SER A 91 -0.21 -9.60 12.95
CA SER A 91 0.82 -10.65 12.86
C SER A 91 0.25 -12.02 13.24
N ALA A 92 -0.49 -12.09 14.35
CA ALA A 92 -1.14 -13.33 14.76
C ALA A 92 -2.22 -13.82 13.77
N SER A 93 -3.01 -12.91 13.21
CA SER A 93 -4.01 -13.24 12.17
C SER A 93 -3.36 -13.77 10.92
N VAL A 94 -2.36 -13.07 10.39
CA VAL A 94 -1.58 -13.47 9.21
C VAL A 94 -0.95 -14.83 9.46
N LYS A 95 -0.27 -15.04 10.59
CA LYS A 95 0.33 -16.34 10.92
C LYS A 95 -0.70 -17.48 10.89
N LYS A 96 -1.91 -17.26 11.40
CA LYS A 96 -3.00 -18.23 11.33
C LYS A 96 -3.50 -18.44 9.90
N GLY A 97 -3.71 -17.36 9.14
CA GLY A 97 -4.14 -17.40 7.75
C GLY A 97 -3.16 -18.15 6.85
N LEU A 98 -1.85 -17.91 7.02
CA LEU A 98 -0.79 -18.60 6.30
C LEU A 98 -0.74 -20.09 6.60
N ALA A 99 -1.03 -20.49 7.85
CA ALA A 99 -1.10 -21.90 8.24
C ALA A 99 -2.38 -22.58 7.70
N ALA A 100 -3.49 -21.85 7.62
CA ALA A 100 -4.76 -22.36 7.09
C ALA A 100 -4.75 -22.49 5.55
N GLY A 101 -4.17 -21.51 4.85
CA GLY A 101 -3.95 -21.54 3.38
C GLY A 101 -2.65 -22.24 2.97
N GLY A 102 -2.10 -23.08 3.84
CA GLY A 102 -0.89 -23.89 3.61
C GLY A 102 -1.18 -25.39 3.48
N ALA A 103 -2.46 -25.80 3.44
CA ALA A 103 -2.81 -27.14 3.01
C ALA A 103 -2.71 -27.19 1.47
N PRO A 104 -1.93 -28.13 0.90
CA PRO A 104 -1.88 -28.34 -0.55
C PRO A 104 -3.26 -28.67 -1.14
#